data_AF-A0A6J5GYA2-F1
#
_entry.id   AF-A0A6J5GYA2-F1
#
_cell.length_a   1.000
_cell.length_b   1.000
_cell.length_c   1.000
_cell.angle_alpha   90.00
_cell.angle_beta   90.00
_cell.angle_gamma   90.00
#
_symmetry.space_group_name_H-M   'P 1'
#
loop_
_entity.id
_entity.type
_entity.pdbx_description
1 polymer ?
#
loop_
_entity_poly.entity_id
_entity_poly.type
_entity_poly.pdbx_seq_one_letter_code
_entity_poly.pdbx_strand_id
1 'polypeptide(L)'
;MLKTSDSYWLSTSQLIELQPGEKVQLLHRDGDNYPAFRQFGASAPEIMMNCLIAPSEYTEEMGATRVIPSSNKWEDWSRPVTQADTIAAVMEKGDAFFSGKVIHGGGANVSNKPRRELAMAYCPRWLMPEEAYPFQVPIEMARTLSPRAQQLIGFRSFHNQTLEGGSLWQLNYEELGSFLKLDE
;
A
#
# COMPACT_ATOMS: atom_id res chain seq x y z
N MET A 1 -17.60 -3.46 -0.69
CA MET A 1 -16.63 -3.81 -1.74
C MET A 1 -16.18 -2.54 -2.45
N LEU A 2 -15.01 -2.55 -3.09
CA LEU A 2 -14.53 -1.37 -3.84
C LEU A 2 -15.44 -1.17 -5.05
N LYS A 3 -15.67 0.09 -5.46
CA LYS A 3 -16.50 0.38 -6.66
C LYS A 3 -15.95 -0.25 -7.95
N THR A 4 -14.66 -0.56 -7.95
CA THR A 4 -13.91 -1.08 -9.09
C THR A 4 -13.39 -2.50 -8.87
N SER A 5 -13.65 -3.12 -7.70
CA SER A 5 -13.17 -4.48 -7.44
C SER A 5 -13.92 -5.19 -6.31
N ASP A 6 -14.23 -6.46 -6.54
CA ASP A 6 -14.80 -7.36 -5.54
C ASP A 6 -13.79 -7.77 -4.46
N SER A 7 -12.49 -7.61 -4.72
CA SER A 7 -11.48 -7.92 -3.71
C SER A 7 -10.19 -7.14 -3.91
N TYR A 8 -9.35 -7.18 -2.88
CA TYR A 8 -8.03 -6.57 -2.87
C TYR A 8 -7.01 -7.57 -2.34
N TRP A 9 -5.76 -7.31 -2.66
CA TRP A 9 -4.59 -8.04 -2.17
C TRP A 9 -3.52 -7.09 -1.65
N LEU A 10 -2.53 -7.65 -0.98
CA LEU A 10 -1.40 -6.92 -0.42
C LEU A 10 -0.45 -6.55 -1.57
N SER A 11 -0.21 -5.26 -1.77
CA SER A 11 0.78 -4.76 -2.72
C SER A 11 2.20 -4.95 -2.18
N THR A 12 2.44 -4.48 -0.95
CA THR A 12 3.72 -4.58 -0.26
C THR A 12 3.53 -4.50 1.26
N SER A 13 4.46 -5.07 2.03
CA SER A 13 4.49 -5.02 3.49
C SER A 13 5.93 -4.84 3.97
N GLN A 14 6.30 -3.61 4.28
CA GLN A 14 7.69 -3.23 4.57
C GLN A 14 7.85 -2.67 5.97
N LEU A 15 8.93 -3.07 6.64
CA LEU A 15 9.46 -2.34 7.79
C LEU A 15 10.54 -1.37 7.29
N ILE A 16 10.26 -0.08 7.34
CA ILE A 16 11.13 1.00 6.90
C ILE A 16 11.80 1.59 8.14
N GLU A 17 13.13 1.75 8.13
CA GLU A 17 13.86 2.36 9.23
C GLU A 17 14.63 3.59 8.75
N LEU A 18 14.30 4.76 9.30
CA LEU A 18 15.04 6.00 9.10
C LEU A 18 16.10 6.14 10.18
N GLN A 19 17.37 6.07 9.79
CA GLN A 19 18.51 6.26 10.68
C GLN A 19 18.78 7.75 10.97
N PRO A 20 19.48 8.08 12.08
CA PRO A 20 19.96 9.44 12.32
C PRO A 20 20.73 10.01 11.11
N GLY A 21 20.35 11.21 10.67
CA GLY A 21 20.93 11.88 9.51
C GLY A 21 20.25 11.57 8.16
N GLU A 22 19.24 10.71 8.14
CA GLU A 22 18.46 10.44 6.91
C GLU A 22 17.77 11.72 6.40
N LYS A 23 17.77 11.89 5.07
CA LYS A 23 17.22 13.07 4.41
C LYS A 23 15.73 12.92 4.17
N VAL A 24 15.06 14.04 3.91
CA VAL A 24 13.66 14.03 3.45
C VAL A 24 13.52 13.16 2.20
N GLN A 25 12.47 12.36 2.14
CA GLN A 25 12.11 11.64 0.91
C GLN A 25 11.49 12.60 -0.11
N LEU A 26 11.47 12.16 -1.37
CA LEU A 26 10.69 12.83 -2.41
C LEU A 26 9.20 12.74 -2.07
N LEU A 27 8.48 13.84 -2.28
CA LEU A 27 7.03 13.86 -2.11
C LEU A 27 6.36 13.10 -3.25
N HIS A 28 5.52 12.13 -2.92
CA HIS A 28 4.87 11.24 -3.86
C HIS A 28 3.46 10.85 -3.38
N ARG A 29 2.69 10.22 -4.27
CA ARG A 29 1.50 9.44 -3.91
C ARG A 29 1.82 7.98 -4.17
N ASP A 30 1.47 7.07 -3.28
CA ASP A 30 1.73 5.65 -3.53
C ASP A 30 0.95 5.13 -4.75
N GLY A 31 -0.23 5.70 -5.02
CA GLY A 31 -0.99 5.42 -6.24
C GLY A 31 -0.27 5.76 -7.55
N ASP A 32 0.81 6.56 -7.53
CA ASP A 32 1.62 6.87 -8.72
C ASP A 32 2.36 5.62 -9.27
N ASN A 33 2.41 4.50 -8.54
CA ASN A 33 2.84 3.20 -9.05
C ASN A 33 1.99 2.71 -10.25
N TYR A 34 0.77 3.26 -10.40
CA TYR A 34 -0.11 3.00 -11.55
C TYR A 34 -0.40 4.32 -12.29
N PRO A 35 0.57 4.83 -13.09
CA PRO A 35 0.53 6.20 -13.61
C PRO A 35 -0.67 6.49 -14.54
N ALA A 36 -1.28 5.46 -15.12
CA ALA A 36 -2.49 5.58 -15.95
C ALA A 36 -3.66 6.27 -15.22
N PHE A 37 -3.70 6.22 -13.89
CA PHE A 37 -4.77 6.82 -13.10
C PHE A 37 -4.51 8.27 -12.70
N ARG A 38 -3.28 8.77 -12.85
CA ARG A 38 -2.89 10.12 -12.45
C ARG A 38 -3.71 11.21 -13.15
N GLN A 39 -4.08 10.97 -14.40
CA GLN A 39 -4.88 11.89 -15.22
C GLN A 39 -6.28 12.17 -14.67
N PHE A 40 -6.81 11.31 -13.80
CA PHE A 40 -8.15 11.48 -13.24
C PHE A 40 -8.16 12.32 -11.96
N GLY A 41 -7.00 12.66 -11.42
CA GLY A 41 -6.89 13.48 -10.22
C GLY A 41 -7.73 12.96 -9.06
N ALA A 42 -8.48 13.86 -8.41
CA ALA A 42 -9.40 13.53 -7.32
C ALA A 42 -10.48 12.50 -7.72
N SER A 43 -10.83 12.45 -9.00
CA SER A 43 -11.84 11.54 -9.55
C SER A 43 -11.29 10.13 -9.83
N ALA A 44 -9.98 9.89 -9.65
CA ALA A 44 -9.40 8.57 -9.79
C ALA A 44 -10.08 7.56 -8.84
N PRO A 45 -10.33 6.30 -9.27
CA PRO A 45 -10.80 5.27 -8.36
C PRO A 45 -9.78 5.02 -7.23
N GLU A 46 -10.22 4.41 -6.13
CA GLU A 46 -9.29 3.98 -5.08
C GLU A 46 -8.54 2.73 -5.57
N ILE A 47 -7.32 2.94 -6.04
CA ILE A 47 -6.44 1.90 -6.61
C ILE A 47 -5.38 1.43 -5.64
N MET A 48 -5.18 2.16 -4.54
CA MET A 48 -4.23 1.80 -3.51
C MET A 48 -4.71 2.33 -2.16
N MET A 49 -4.41 1.61 -1.10
CA MET A 49 -4.51 2.07 0.28
C MET A 49 -3.26 1.62 1.01
N ASN A 50 -2.42 2.55 1.46
CA ASN A 50 -1.28 2.25 2.33
C ASN A 50 -1.60 2.58 3.77
N CYS A 51 -1.30 1.64 4.66
CA CYS A 51 -1.38 1.79 6.11
C CYS A 51 0.04 2.02 6.63
N LEU A 52 0.39 3.27 6.96
CA LEU A 52 1.65 3.62 7.59
C LEU A 52 1.47 3.57 9.11
N ILE A 53 1.92 2.48 9.73
CA ILE A 53 1.68 2.16 11.14
C ILE A 53 2.93 2.49 11.96
N ALA A 54 2.71 3.11 13.12
CA ALA A 54 3.73 3.48 14.08
C ALA A 54 4.02 2.36 15.10
N PRO A 55 5.12 1.58 14.99
CA PRO A 55 5.51 0.62 16.01
C PRO A 55 6.08 1.30 17.27
N SER A 56 6.40 2.59 17.20
CA SER A 56 6.92 3.44 18.28
C SER A 56 6.47 4.89 18.07
N GLU A 57 6.74 5.76 19.05
CA GLU A 57 6.53 7.20 18.91
C GLU A 57 7.34 7.80 17.74
N TYR A 58 6.70 8.69 16.98
CA TYR A 58 7.27 9.52 15.92
C TYR A 58 7.14 10.98 16.29
N THR A 59 8.26 11.68 16.42
CA THR A 59 8.28 13.14 16.51
C THR A 59 8.70 13.75 15.18
N GLU A 60 8.48 15.05 15.01
CA GLU A 60 8.95 15.78 13.82
C GLU A 60 10.47 15.65 13.63
N GLU A 61 11.25 15.74 14.71
CA GLU A 61 12.71 15.60 14.70
C GLU A 61 13.19 14.20 14.30
N MET A 62 12.40 13.17 14.60
CA MET A 62 12.69 11.77 14.22
C MET A 62 12.35 11.47 12.76
N GLY A 63 11.91 12.47 11.98
CA GLY A 63 11.53 12.30 10.59
C GLY A 63 10.12 11.73 10.41
N ALA A 64 9.18 12.14 11.27
CA ALA A 64 7.75 11.83 11.08
C ALA A 64 7.31 12.11 9.63
N THR A 65 6.44 11.23 9.12
CA THR A 65 5.94 11.30 7.74
C THR A 65 5.37 12.69 7.46
N ARG A 66 5.85 13.33 6.39
CA ARG A 66 5.38 14.62 5.91
C ARG A 66 4.19 14.41 5.02
N VAL A 67 3.10 15.13 5.24
CA VAL A 67 1.86 15.02 4.46
C VAL A 67 1.41 16.39 3.98
N ILE A 68 0.80 16.46 2.80
CA ILE A 68 0.06 17.65 2.35
C ILE A 68 -1.43 17.38 2.57
N PRO A 69 -2.06 17.96 3.61
CA PRO A 69 -3.47 17.73 3.89
C PRO A 69 -4.36 18.08 2.69
N SER A 70 -5.40 17.28 2.47
CA SER A 70 -6.37 17.45 1.36
C SER A 70 -5.81 17.32 -0.06
N SER A 71 -4.52 16.98 -0.25
CA SER A 71 -3.94 16.77 -1.59
C SER A 71 -4.55 15.62 -2.38
N ASN A 72 -5.25 14.71 -1.70
CA ASN A 72 -6.07 13.66 -2.32
C ASN A 72 -7.33 14.20 -3.04
N LYS A 73 -7.73 15.45 -2.76
CA LYS A 73 -8.91 16.11 -3.36
C LYS A 73 -8.54 17.04 -4.51
N TRP A 74 -7.27 17.11 -4.89
CA TRP A 74 -6.84 17.99 -5.97
C TRP A 74 -7.20 17.38 -7.33
N GLU A 75 -7.75 18.19 -8.22
CA GLU A 75 -8.02 17.77 -9.61
C GLU A 75 -6.73 17.66 -10.43
N ASP A 76 -5.81 18.61 -10.25
CA ASP A 76 -4.51 18.58 -10.91
C ASP A 76 -3.45 17.92 -10.00
N TRP A 77 -3.11 16.67 -10.31
CA TRP A 77 -2.04 15.95 -9.61
C TRP A 77 -0.64 16.28 -10.12
N SER A 78 -0.50 17.01 -11.23
CA SER A 78 0.78 17.51 -11.76
C SER A 78 1.27 18.78 -11.08
N ARG A 79 0.39 19.42 -10.28
CA ARG A 79 0.71 20.61 -9.49
C ARG A 79 2.06 20.43 -8.76
N PRO A 80 3.02 21.37 -8.93
CA PRO A 80 4.29 21.31 -8.22
C PRO A 80 4.07 21.51 -6.72
N VAL A 81 4.83 20.76 -5.93
CA VAL A 81 4.79 20.78 -4.46
C VAL A 81 6.19 20.81 -3.89
N THR A 82 6.31 21.31 -2.67
CA THR A 82 7.56 21.43 -1.94
C THR A 82 7.38 20.93 -0.51
N GLN A 83 8.49 20.72 0.20
CA GLN A 83 8.45 20.35 1.61
C GLN A 83 7.76 21.43 2.48
N ALA A 84 7.74 22.69 2.04
CA ALA A 84 7.05 23.78 2.76
C ALA A 84 5.52 23.65 2.75
N ASP A 85 4.95 22.87 1.82
CA ASP A 85 3.50 22.61 1.74
C ASP A 85 3.03 21.52 2.73
N THR A 86 3.96 20.93 3.47
CA THR A 86 3.70 19.74 4.30
C THR A 86 3.59 20.06 5.78
N ILE A 87 2.91 19.18 6.52
CA ILE A 87 2.97 19.09 7.98
C ILE A 87 3.50 17.71 8.40
N ALA A 88 4.09 17.61 9.59
CA ALA A 88 4.49 16.32 10.16
C ALA A 88 3.27 15.57 10.72
N ALA A 89 3.13 14.30 10.36
CA ALA A 89 2.23 13.35 11.00
C ALA A 89 2.94 12.73 12.22
N VAL A 90 2.97 13.50 13.32
CA VAL A 90 3.41 13.01 14.64
C VAL A 90 2.45 11.93 15.10
N MET A 91 2.98 10.80 15.57
CA MET A 91 2.22 9.59 15.87
C MET A 91 2.75 8.93 17.15
N GLU A 92 1.85 8.40 17.98
CA GLU A 92 2.18 7.53 19.10
C GLU A 92 2.29 6.07 18.64
N LYS A 93 2.81 5.20 19.51
CA LYS A 93 2.86 3.76 19.24
C LYS A 93 1.44 3.20 19.03
N GLY A 94 1.21 2.61 17.87
CA GLY A 94 -0.05 1.99 17.46
C GLY A 94 -0.91 2.88 16.56
N ASP A 95 -0.57 4.16 16.42
CA ASP A 95 -1.23 5.05 15.47
C ASP A 95 -0.96 4.61 14.04
N ALA A 96 -1.87 5.01 13.13
CA ALA A 96 -1.74 4.71 11.72
C ALA A 96 -2.30 5.82 10.85
N PHE A 97 -1.58 6.11 9.76
CA PHE A 97 -2.03 6.97 8.67
C PHE A 97 -2.44 6.10 7.47
N PHE A 98 -3.58 6.41 6.86
CA PHE A 98 -4.15 5.62 5.76
C PHE A 98 -4.36 6.49 4.51
N SER A 99 -3.66 6.17 3.41
CA SER A 99 -3.94 6.78 2.11
C SER A 99 -3.28 6.06 0.95
N GLY A 100 -3.85 6.16 -0.25
CA GLY A 100 -3.12 5.97 -1.51
C GLY A 100 -2.96 7.24 -2.36
N LYS A 101 -3.62 8.34 -1.97
CA LYS A 101 -3.80 9.55 -2.80
C LYS A 101 -3.26 10.84 -2.18
N VAL A 102 -2.97 10.83 -0.88
CA VAL A 102 -2.36 11.98 -0.21
C VAL A 102 -0.88 12.03 -0.60
N ILE A 103 -0.43 13.21 -1.02
CA ILE A 103 0.99 13.48 -1.21
C ILE A 103 1.68 13.42 0.13
N HIS A 104 2.70 12.59 0.23
CA HIS A 104 3.48 12.42 1.44
C HIS A 104 4.93 11.99 1.14
N GLY A 105 5.74 11.87 2.19
CA GLY A 105 7.08 11.29 2.16
C GLY A 105 7.72 11.31 3.55
N GLY A 106 8.68 10.45 3.80
CA GLY A 106 9.44 10.44 5.05
C GLY A 106 10.12 11.78 5.34
N GLY A 107 10.04 12.25 6.59
CA GLY A 107 10.75 13.44 7.05
C GLY A 107 12.25 13.18 7.24
N ALA A 108 13.04 14.24 7.34
CA ALA A 108 14.45 14.11 7.70
C ALA A 108 14.58 13.70 9.17
N ASN A 109 15.41 12.72 9.47
CA ASN A 109 15.71 12.34 10.84
C ASN A 109 16.92 13.14 11.33
N VAL A 110 16.64 14.21 12.07
CA VAL A 110 17.66 15.08 12.69
C VAL A 110 17.89 14.73 14.17
N SER A 111 17.21 13.69 14.66
CA SER A 111 17.40 13.15 16.00
C SER A 111 18.62 12.22 16.09
N ASN A 112 18.88 11.68 17.29
CA ASN A 112 19.90 10.68 17.53
C ASN A 112 19.35 9.24 17.66
N LYS A 113 18.10 9.00 17.27
CA LYS A 113 17.43 7.68 17.36
C LYS A 113 16.86 7.27 16.00
N PRO A 114 16.83 5.96 15.69
CA PRO A 114 16.13 5.48 14.50
C PRO A 114 14.61 5.62 14.66
N ARG A 115 13.90 5.82 13.54
CA ARG A 115 12.43 5.75 13.44
C ARG A 115 12.06 4.55 12.56
N ARG A 116 11.21 3.65 13.05
CA ARG A 116 10.71 2.51 12.26
C ARG A 116 9.26 2.72 11.88
N GLU A 117 8.87 2.32 10.67
CA GLU A 117 7.51 2.38 10.16
C GLU A 117 7.13 1.08 9.48
N LEU A 118 5.95 0.55 9.82
CA LEU A 118 5.38 -0.59 9.12
C LEU A 118 4.42 -0.05 8.05
N ALA A 119 4.81 -0.15 6.79
CA ALA A 119 3.97 0.18 5.64
C ALA A 119 3.28 -1.09 5.14
N MET A 120 1.95 -1.09 5.12
CA MET A 120 1.16 -2.18 4.54
C MET A 120 0.23 -1.62 3.47
N ALA A 121 0.60 -1.80 2.20
CA ALA A 121 -0.17 -1.31 1.07
C ALA A 121 -1.05 -2.41 0.47
N TYR A 122 -2.26 -2.03 0.06
CA TYR A 122 -3.22 -2.89 -0.60
C TYR A 122 -3.65 -2.27 -1.92
N CYS A 123 -3.93 -3.11 -2.92
CA CYS A 123 -4.50 -2.68 -4.20
C CYS A 123 -5.61 -3.65 -4.66
N PRO A 124 -6.52 -3.21 -5.55
CA PRO A 124 -7.43 -4.10 -6.26
C PRO A 124 -6.71 -5.28 -6.91
N ARG A 125 -7.33 -6.47 -6.92
CA ARG A 125 -6.66 -7.70 -7.43
C ARG A 125 -6.42 -7.75 -8.93
N TRP A 126 -6.96 -6.80 -9.69
CA TRP A 126 -6.65 -6.61 -11.10
C TRP A 126 -5.42 -5.71 -11.33
N LEU A 127 -4.81 -5.17 -10.27
CA LEU A 127 -3.55 -4.43 -10.32
C LEU A 127 -2.39 -5.28 -9.81
N MET A 128 -1.25 -5.22 -10.49
CA MET A 128 -0.04 -5.92 -10.11
C MET A 128 0.52 -5.38 -8.77
N PRO A 129 0.80 -6.22 -7.75
CA PRO A 129 1.48 -5.85 -6.52
C PRO A 129 2.91 -5.38 -6.77
N GLU A 130 3.45 -4.59 -5.85
CA GLU A 130 4.89 -4.27 -5.82
C GLU A 130 5.74 -5.48 -5.48
N GLU A 131 5.26 -6.34 -4.57
CA GLU A 131 5.97 -7.54 -4.13
C GLU A 131 5.36 -8.82 -4.70
N ALA A 132 6.22 -9.67 -5.27
CA ALA A 132 5.81 -10.92 -5.89
C ALA A 132 5.68 -12.07 -4.86
N TYR A 133 4.77 -11.93 -3.89
CA TYR A 133 4.61 -12.88 -2.78
C TYR A 133 4.53 -14.37 -3.16
N PRO A 134 3.87 -14.79 -4.26
CA PRO A 134 3.85 -16.19 -4.67
C PRO A 134 5.24 -16.81 -4.91
N PHE A 135 6.26 -15.99 -5.17
CA PHE A 135 7.65 -16.43 -5.33
C PHE A 135 8.49 -16.25 -4.06
N GLN A 136 8.04 -15.44 -3.11
CA GLN A 136 8.75 -15.17 -1.86
C GLN A 136 8.31 -16.07 -0.71
N VAL A 137 7.01 -16.40 -0.67
CA VAL A 137 6.41 -17.21 0.39
C VAL A 137 6.42 -18.68 -0.03
N PRO A 138 7.07 -19.57 0.72
CA PRO A 138 7.00 -21.01 0.44
C PRO A 138 5.56 -21.52 0.50
N ILE A 139 5.17 -22.40 -0.42
CA ILE A 139 3.81 -22.96 -0.46
C ILE A 139 3.39 -23.61 0.87
N GLU A 140 4.32 -24.26 1.56
CA GLU A 140 4.05 -24.87 2.87
C GLU A 140 3.65 -23.83 3.93
N MET A 141 4.21 -22.63 3.88
CA MET A 141 3.78 -21.53 4.73
C MET A 141 2.42 -21.00 4.31
N ALA A 142 2.17 -20.85 3.00
CA ALA A 142 0.88 -20.40 2.51
C ALA A 142 -0.27 -21.34 2.93
N ARG A 143 -0.04 -22.66 2.97
CA ARG A 143 -1.01 -23.65 3.44
C ARG A 143 -1.43 -23.45 4.90
N THR A 144 -0.56 -22.94 5.76
CA THR A 144 -0.90 -22.69 7.18
C THR A 144 -1.67 -21.40 7.40
N LEU A 145 -1.78 -20.54 6.38
CA LEU A 145 -2.47 -19.26 6.48
C LEU A 145 -3.98 -19.44 6.28
N SER A 146 -4.76 -18.49 6.80
CA SER A 146 -6.20 -18.46 6.54
C SER A 146 -6.48 -18.27 5.04
N PRO A 147 -7.65 -18.72 4.53
CA PRO A 147 -8.03 -18.49 3.13
C PRO A 147 -7.95 -17.02 2.72
N ARG A 148 -8.27 -16.10 3.66
CA ARG A 148 -8.17 -14.66 3.43
C ARG A 148 -6.72 -14.19 3.27
N ALA A 149 -5.80 -14.68 4.10
CA ALA A 149 -4.39 -14.35 3.98
C ALA A 149 -3.80 -14.94 2.69
N GLN A 150 -4.12 -16.19 2.34
CA GLN A 150 -3.74 -16.79 1.05
C GLN A 150 -4.20 -15.94 -0.15
N GLN A 151 -5.42 -15.38 -0.12
CA GLN A 151 -5.89 -14.43 -1.14
C GLN A 151 -5.06 -13.15 -1.16
N LEU A 152 -4.73 -12.57 0.00
CA LEU A 152 -3.95 -11.34 0.11
C LEU A 152 -2.53 -11.48 -0.45
N ILE A 153 -1.92 -12.67 -0.38
CA ILE A 153 -0.57 -12.93 -0.89
C ILE A 153 -0.57 -13.66 -2.25
N GLY A 154 -1.71 -13.71 -2.95
CA GLY A 154 -1.77 -14.20 -4.34
C GLY A 154 -1.75 -15.72 -4.51
N PHE A 155 -2.13 -16.50 -3.49
CA PHE A 155 -2.18 -17.97 -3.57
C PHE A 155 -3.56 -18.52 -3.98
N ARG A 156 -4.56 -17.66 -4.18
CA ARG A 156 -5.91 -18.06 -4.64
C ARG A 156 -6.34 -17.21 -5.84
N SER A 157 -7.26 -17.70 -6.66
CA SER A 157 -7.80 -16.91 -7.77
C SER A 157 -8.58 -15.68 -7.29
N PHE A 158 -8.86 -14.77 -8.22
CA PHE A 158 -9.69 -13.58 -8.02
C PHE A 158 -10.91 -13.64 -8.93
N HIS A 159 -12.09 -13.28 -8.41
CA HIS A 159 -13.34 -13.24 -9.14
C HIS A 159 -13.98 -11.87 -8.98
N ASN A 160 -14.38 -11.23 -10.08
CA ASN A 160 -15.00 -9.90 -10.10
C ASN A 160 -16.48 -9.94 -10.53
N GLN A 161 -17.19 -11.00 -10.10
CA GLN A 161 -18.53 -11.35 -10.57
C GLN A 161 -19.59 -10.28 -10.28
N THR A 162 -19.51 -9.58 -9.15
CA THR A 162 -20.53 -8.57 -8.79
C THR A 162 -20.41 -7.29 -9.60
N LEU A 163 -19.29 -7.13 -10.31
CA LEU A 163 -19.01 -6.04 -11.24
C LEU A 163 -19.00 -6.52 -12.70
N GLU A 164 -19.68 -7.65 -12.98
CA GLU A 164 -19.77 -8.26 -14.32
C GLU A 164 -18.40 -8.59 -14.94
N GLY A 165 -17.36 -8.70 -14.10
CA GLY A 165 -16.00 -9.02 -14.52
C GLY A 165 -15.71 -10.52 -14.50
N GLY A 166 -14.60 -10.88 -15.15
CA GLY A 166 -14.13 -12.26 -15.22
C GLY A 166 -13.42 -12.74 -13.96
N SER A 167 -12.87 -13.94 -14.07
CA SER A 167 -11.92 -14.50 -13.11
C SER A 167 -10.50 -14.24 -13.59
N LEU A 168 -9.62 -13.83 -12.69
CA LEU A 168 -8.20 -13.59 -12.96
C LEU A 168 -7.36 -14.47 -12.03
N TRP A 169 -6.06 -14.56 -12.35
CA TRP A 169 -5.09 -15.29 -11.52
C TRP A 169 -5.46 -16.78 -11.36
N GLN A 170 -5.67 -17.42 -12.50
CA GLN A 170 -6.11 -18.81 -12.63
C GLN A 170 -5.01 -19.67 -13.22
N LEU A 171 -5.13 -20.99 -13.04
CA LEU A 171 -4.31 -21.97 -13.75
C LEU A 171 -5.21 -22.76 -14.69
N ASN A 172 -4.93 -22.73 -15.99
CA ASN A 172 -5.75 -23.41 -17.02
C ASN A 172 -7.25 -23.09 -16.95
N TYR A 173 -7.61 -21.82 -16.66
CA TYR A 173 -9.00 -21.37 -16.43
C TYR A 173 -9.70 -21.98 -15.20
N GLU A 174 -8.97 -22.70 -14.35
CA GLU A 174 -9.46 -23.25 -13.08
C GLU A 174 -9.00 -22.44 -11.87
N GLU A 175 -9.55 -22.76 -10.70
CA GLU A 175 -9.20 -22.10 -9.44
C GLU A 175 -7.78 -22.48 -9.02
N LEU A 176 -6.95 -21.48 -8.72
CA LEU A 176 -5.53 -21.68 -8.38
C LEU A 176 -5.35 -22.47 -7.08
N GLY A 177 -6.14 -22.17 -6.05
CA GLY A 177 -6.12 -22.87 -4.77
C GLY A 177 -6.41 -24.37 -4.87
N SER A 178 -7.28 -24.80 -5.79
CA SER A 178 -7.53 -26.22 -6.09
C SER A 178 -6.27 -26.90 -6.59
N PHE A 179 -5.56 -26.28 -7.56
CA PHE A 179 -4.29 -26.82 -8.05
C PHE A 179 -3.21 -26.85 -6.95
N LEU A 180 -3.18 -25.80 -6.14
CA LEU A 180 -2.27 -25.70 -5.00
C LEU A 180 -2.73 -26.51 -3.79
N LYS A 181 -3.86 -27.21 -3.86
CA LYS A 181 -4.43 -28.02 -2.78
C LYS A 181 -4.60 -27.26 -1.46
N LEU A 182 -5.05 -26.01 -1.50
CA LEU A 182 -5.12 -25.15 -0.31
C LEU A 182 -6.33 -25.43 0.60
N ASP A 183 -7.20 -26.34 0.21
CA ASP A 183 -8.39 -26.76 0.96
C ASP A 183 -8.26 -28.19 1.53
N GLU A 184 -7.09 -28.81 1.36
CA GLU A 184 -6.69 -30.09 1.98
C GLU A 184 -6.00 -29.84 3.34
#